data_AF-A0A2E0ZL46-F1
#
_entry.id   AF-A0A2E0ZL46-F1
#
_cell.length_a   1.000
_cell.length_b   1.000
_cell.length_c   1.000
_cell.angle_alpha   90.00
_cell.angle_beta   90.00
_cell.angle_gamma   90.00
#
_symmetry.space_group_name_H-M   'P 1'
#
loop_
_entity.id
_entity.type
_entity.pdbx_description
1 polymer ?
#
loop_
_entity_poly.entity_id
_entity_poly.type
_entity_poly.pdbx_seq_one_letter_code
_entity_poly.pdbx_strand_id
1 'polypeptide(L)'
;MCDIQIIQVIGNNPDLSSITVYGTIEDCFANVEGQRLHVQVGCTPETIIGFNPQDEFLGTFVDADELFIDLDGNWYAVFNNPEICRCGRQIVVKVSCETNEDCVATLVVDSLPCVECPDIFNLSDVGDDVVPSPVPTCNPDGTATVTLTRQVENDTSMAVLFQIIPGHPDGVIEAGGTAAFSPGESGSVSATIRYPTLSTPQPYIVILDTAGEPLGCPPVPIEVAQMPSCCPDIEINSIEIRECLVIVKIEPTSLPEGCTFIWDFDADNPDSQQEYGDIGQRNHTYAQPGDYRIVVRVSCGECLNEAETEIEIRACQSDDDCSWWDPRCWDWCAILRVMLIVSMAAASFLWFVVACAPGGAALVKVAIAASAAAVVLVGVWWALCGDQCDWLLISWQVPLIIGIVALFLAPCSCTWLLWAGLGLVLLAMVDFFLWLDKCEPSRCKIVQELLFVFATGAVTALTSVANYAPCGNDTLADWVAYTAAALAAIEVIGCGED
;
A
#
# COMPACT_ATOMS: atom_id res chain seq x y z
N MET A 1 -27.55 14.92 -37.77
CA MET A 1 -27.12 15.61 -39.01
C MET A 1 -26.42 16.84 -38.50
N CYS A 2 -25.11 17.00 -38.73
CA CYS A 2 -24.39 18.03 -37.99
C CYS A 2 -24.85 19.44 -38.38
N ASP A 3 -25.27 20.21 -37.38
CA ASP A 3 -25.76 21.57 -37.51
C ASP A 3 -24.78 22.52 -36.81
N ILE A 4 -24.06 23.33 -37.58
CA ILE A 4 -23.22 24.40 -37.03
C ILE A 4 -24.01 25.69 -37.17
N GLN A 5 -24.05 26.48 -36.10
CA GLN A 5 -24.62 27.81 -36.12
C GLN A 5 -23.59 28.82 -35.65
N ILE A 6 -23.45 29.93 -36.38
CA ILE A 6 -22.68 31.09 -35.92
C ILE A 6 -23.68 32.03 -35.26
N ILE A 7 -23.54 32.23 -33.95
CA ILE A 7 -24.47 33.02 -33.15
C ILE A 7 -24.05 34.48 -33.18
N GLN A 8 -22.76 34.75 -33.03
CA GLN A 8 -22.26 36.10 -32.81
C GLN A 8 -20.85 36.29 -33.36
N VAL A 9 -20.54 37.51 -33.80
CA VAL A 9 -19.18 37.91 -34.15
C VAL A 9 -18.94 39.32 -33.65
N ILE A 10 -17.88 39.48 -32.85
CA ILE A 10 -17.60 40.74 -32.15
C ILE A 10 -16.11 41.05 -32.26
N GLY A 11 -15.80 42.33 -32.44
CA GLY A 11 -14.46 42.86 -32.34
C GLY A 11 -14.12 43.35 -30.94
N ASN A 12 -12.90 43.08 -30.48
CA ASN A 12 -12.39 43.62 -29.23
C ASN A 12 -11.74 44.98 -29.46
N ASN A 13 -12.21 46.01 -28.74
CA ASN A 13 -11.76 47.40 -28.76
C ASN A 13 -12.03 48.13 -30.10
N PRO A 14 -12.28 49.46 -30.09
CA PRO A 14 -12.29 50.31 -31.28
C PRO A 14 -11.14 50.10 -32.29
N ASP A 15 -9.94 49.77 -31.82
CA ASP A 15 -8.76 49.52 -32.67
C ASP A 15 -8.70 48.10 -33.24
N LEU A 16 -9.65 47.23 -32.86
CA LEU A 16 -9.78 45.84 -33.26
C LEU A 16 -8.52 45.00 -33.03
N SER A 17 -8.18 44.79 -31.75
CA SER A 17 -7.05 43.94 -31.38
C SER A 17 -7.32 42.45 -31.67
N SER A 18 -8.57 42.02 -31.57
CA SER A 18 -9.00 40.67 -31.92
C SER A 18 -10.45 40.62 -32.41
N ILE A 19 -10.82 39.54 -33.11
CA ILE A 19 -12.20 39.19 -33.41
C ILE A 19 -12.52 37.89 -32.68
N THR A 20 -13.66 37.85 -31.99
CA THR A 20 -14.20 36.64 -31.40
C THR A 20 -15.45 36.23 -32.16
N VAL A 21 -15.46 34.98 -32.61
CA VAL A 21 -16.61 34.33 -33.24
C VAL A 21 -17.19 33.34 -32.23
N TYR A 22 -18.49 33.39 -31.99
CA TYR A 22 -19.22 32.42 -31.17
C TYR A 22 -20.24 31.66 -32.01
N GLY A 23 -20.40 30.39 -31.69
CA GLY A 23 -21.42 29.56 -32.31
C GLY A 23 -21.77 28.34 -31.49
N THR A 24 -22.70 27.55 -32.01
CA THR A 24 -23.05 26.22 -31.50
C THR A 24 -22.78 25.16 -32.58
N ILE A 25 -22.60 23.93 -32.14
CA ILE A 25 -22.58 22.74 -32.99
C ILE A 25 -23.42 21.65 -32.35
N GLU A 26 -24.52 21.28 -33.00
CA GLU A 26 -25.40 20.20 -32.58
C GLU A 26 -25.23 19.00 -33.53
N ASP A 27 -25.47 17.78 -33.03
CA ASP A 27 -25.54 16.57 -33.85
C ASP A 27 -24.29 16.24 -34.71
N CYS A 28 -23.18 16.92 -34.47
CA CYS A 28 -21.86 16.38 -34.78
C CYS A 28 -21.50 15.39 -33.68
N PHE A 29 -20.73 14.36 -34.04
CA PHE A 29 -20.01 13.54 -33.07
C PHE A 29 -18.86 14.37 -32.43
N ALA A 30 -19.19 15.56 -31.91
CA ALA A 30 -18.28 16.60 -31.42
C ALA A 30 -17.49 16.15 -30.17
N ASN A 31 -17.94 15.07 -29.51
CA ASN A 31 -17.28 14.48 -28.35
C ASN A 31 -16.32 13.31 -28.69
N VAL A 32 -16.03 13.07 -29.98
CA VAL A 32 -15.02 12.09 -30.37
C VAL A 32 -13.71 12.84 -30.63
N GLU A 33 -12.68 12.55 -29.83
CA GLU A 33 -11.32 13.05 -30.00
C GLU A 33 -10.93 13.12 -31.49
N GLY A 34 -10.70 14.33 -32.01
CA GLY A 34 -10.17 14.54 -33.35
C GLY A 34 -11.05 15.29 -34.36
N GLN A 35 -12.27 15.73 -34.02
CA GLN A 35 -12.98 16.70 -34.87
C GLN A 35 -12.38 18.11 -34.70
N ARG A 36 -12.00 18.74 -35.82
CA ARG A 36 -11.55 20.14 -35.86
C ARG A 36 -12.54 20.97 -36.65
N LEU A 37 -12.88 22.15 -36.13
CA LEU A 37 -13.58 23.18 -36.92
C LEU A 37 -12.54 24.05 -37.60
N HIS A 38 -12.79 24.38 -38.84
CA HIS A 38 -12.09 25.45 -39.54
C HIS A 38 -12.99 26.67 -39.51
N VAL A 39 -12.60 27.66 -38.72
CA VAL A 39 -13.27 28.97 -38.68
C VAL A 39 -12.43 29.94 -39.49
N GLN A 40 -13.05 30.53 -40.50
CA GLN A 40 -12.44 31.50 -41.40
C GLN A 40 -13.17 32.82 -41.27
N VAL A 41 -12.42 33.89 -41.03
CA VAL A 41 -12.94 35.26 -41.07
C VAL A 41 -12.41 35.96 -42.30
N GLY A 42 -13.32 36.51 -43.11
CA GLY A 42 -13.03 37.34 -44.26
C GLY A 42 -13.52 38.76 -44.03
N CYS A 43 -12.64 39.74 -44.24
CA CYS A 43 -12.96 41.16 -44.13
C CYS A 43 -12.95 41.81 -45.50
N THR A 44 -13.99 42.57 -45.82
CA THR A 44 -14.14 43.19 -47.14
C THR A 44 -13.75 44.66 -47.08
N PRO A 45 -12.94 45.16 -48.02
CA PRO A 45 -12.58 46.58 -48.06
C PRO A 45 -13.76 47.46 -48.49
N GLU A 46 -14.76 46.88 -49.17
CA GLU A 46 -15.97 47.53 -49.68
C GLU A 46 -17.23 46.77 -49.22
N THR A 47 -18.35 47.49 -49.07
CA THR A 47 -19.65 46.91 -48.72
C THR A 47 -20.14 46.03 -49.88
N ILE A 48 -20.29 44.72 -49.66
CA ILE A 48 -20.75 43.81 -50.70
C ILE A 48 -22.28 43.94 -50.84
N ILE A 49 -22.73 44.51 -51.95
CA ILE A 49 -24.17 44.56 -52.30
C ILE A 49 -24.50 43.28 -53.08
N GLY A 50 -24.66 42.18 -52.36
CA GLY A 50 -25.01 40.87 -52.92
C GLY A 50 -23.88 39.85 -52.76
N PHE A 51 -23.93 39.10 -51.66
CA PHE A 51 -23.05 37.96 -51.44
C PHE A 51 -23.73 36.69 -51.96
N ASN A 52 -23.12 36.03 -52.93
CA ASN A 52 -23.52 34.67 -53.30
C ASN A 52 -22.67 33.70 -52.47
N PRO A 53 -23.27 32.84 -51.64
CA PRO A 53 -22.53 31.92 -50.76
C PRO A 53 -21.67 30.88 -51.51
N GLN A 54 -21.82 30.78 -52.83
CA GLN A 54 -20.96 29.95 -53.69
C GLN A 54 -19.78 30.70 -54.34
N ASP A 55 -19.70 32.01 -54.21
CA ASP A 55 -18.55 32.74 -54.75
C ASP A 55 -17.30 32.44 -53.90
N GLU A 56 -16.15 32.25 -54.56
CA GLU A 56 -14.87 32.06 -53.86
C GLU A 56 -14.67 33.21 -52.87
N PHE A 57 -14.36 32.88 -51.62
CA PHE A 57 -14.11 33.86 -50.57
C PHE A 57 -12.96 34.79 -51.00
N LEU A 58 -13.29 36.04 -51.37
CA LEU A 58 -12.34 37.04 -51.87
C LEU A 58 -11.62 37.83 -50.75
N GLY A 59 -11.66 37.32 -49.51
CA GLY A 59 -11.07 37.97 -48.33
C GLY A 59 -9.64 37.51 -48.01
N THR A 60 -8.97 38.22 -47.11
CA THR A 60 -7.76 37.70 -46.45
C THR A 60 -8.20 36.76 -45.34
N PHE A 61 -7.68 35.53 -45.35
CA PHE A 61 -7.97 34.51 -44.36
C PHE A 61 -7.08 34.72 -43.14
N VAL A 62 -7.71 34.75 -41.98
CA VAL A 62 -7.04 34.59 -40.70
C VAL A 62 -7.50 33.24 -40.19
N ASP A 63 -6.56 32.33 -39.91
CA ASP A 63 -6.85 31.10 -39.19
C ASP A 63 -7.01 31.43 -37.71
N ALA A 64 -7.90 30.74 -37.01
CA ALA A 64 -8.07 30.94 -35.58
C ALA A 64 -6.77 30.56 -34.87
N ASP A 65 -6.26 31.44 -34.01
CA ASP A 65 -5.11 31.13 -33.16
C ASP A 65 -5.51 30.07 -32.13
N GLU A 66 -6.75 30.20 -31.63
CA GLU A 66 -7.34 29.33 -30.64
C GLU A 66 -8.80 29.06 -31.03
N LEU A 67 -9.16 27.78 -31.14
CA LEU A 67 -10.54 27.30 -31.26
C LEU A 67 -10.84 26.50 -30.00
N PHE A 68 -11.93 26.87 -29.33
CA PHE A 68 -12.44 26.16 -28.19
C PHE A 68 -13.85 25.65 -28.48
N ILE A 69 -14.17 24.44 -28.03
CA ILE A 69 -15.50 23.83 -28.12
C ILE A 69 -15.84 23.30 -26.74
N ASP A 70 -16.94 23.78 -26.17
CA ASP A 70 -17.51 23.29 -24.92
C ASP A 70 -18.42 22.07 -25.16
N LEU A 71 -18.95 21.55 -24.07
CA LEU A 71 -19.70 20.28 -24.03
C LEU A 71 -21.12 20.39 -24.53
N ASP A 72 -21.69 21.59 -24.41
CA ASP A 72 -23.01 21.90 -24.93
C ASP A 72 -22.94 22.20 -26.43
N GLY A 73 -21.73 22.04 -27.03
CA GLY A 73 -21.46 22.33 -28.41
C GLY A 73 -21.26 23.83 -28.67
N ASN A 74 -21.20 24.69 -27.66
CA ASN A 74 -20.83 26.07 -27.89
C ASN A 74 -19.34 26.12 -28.23
N TRP A 75 -18.99 26.84 -29.27
CA TRP A 75 -17.60 27.02 -29.65
C TRP A 75 -17.29 28.49 -29.81
N TYR A 76 -16.03 28.83 -29.59
CA TYR A 76 -15.52 30.15 -29.90
C TYR A 76 -14.17 30.07 -30.59
N ALA A 77 -13.91 31.04 -31.46
CA ALA A 77 -12.63 31.21 -32.13
C ALA A 77 -12.16 32.65 -31.97
N VAL A 78 -10.90 32.81 -31.56
CA VAL A 78 -10.25 34.12 -31.41
C VAL A 78 -9.23 34.31 -32.52
N PHE A 79 -9.33 35.46 -33.19
CA PHE A 79 -8.42 35.87 -34.26
C PHE A 79 -7.67 37.11 -33.77
N ASN A 80 -6.38 36.97 -33.43
CA ASN A 80 -5.60 38.10 -32.97
C ASN A 80 -5.02 38.90 -34.13
N ASN A 81 -4.98 40.23 -33.96
CA ASN A 81 -4.43 41.19 -34.90
C ASN A 81 -4.89 41.01 -36.36
N PRO A 82 -6.21 41.04 -36.64
CA PRO A 82 -6.70 40.92 -38.00
C PRO A 82 -6.46 42.24 -38.76
N GLU A 83 -5.25 42.42 -39.31
CA GLU A 83 -4.72 43.69 -39.87
C GLU A 83 -5.65 44.41 -40.86
N ILE A 84 -6.60 43.70 -41.46
CA ILE A 84 -7.47 44.20 -42.53
C ILE A 84 -8.90 44.50 -42.03
N CYS A 85 -9.29 43.92 -40.90
CA CYS A 85 -10.62 44.09 -40.34
C CYS A 85 -10.70 45.40 -39.55
N ARG A 86 -11.89 46.02 -39.49
CA ARG A 86 -12.14 47.22 -38.68
C ARG A 86 -13.55 47.20 -38.12
N CYS A 87 -13.72 47.78 -36.93
CA CYS A 87 -15.02 48.04 -36.34
C CYS A 87 -15.94 48.80 -37.31
N GLY A 88 -17.22 48.41 -37.35
CA GLY A 88 -18.22 49.04 -38.22
C GLY A 88 -18.17 48.62 -39.69
N ARG A 89 -17.28 47.68 -40.09
CA ARG A 89 -17.23 47.14 -41.45
C ARG A 89 -17.92 45.79 -41.55
N GLN A 90 -18.32 45.45 -42.77
CA GLN A 90 -18.87 44.14 -43.06
C GLN A 90 -17.80 43.06 -42.92
N ILE A 91 -18.18 41.94 -42.31
CA ILE A 91 -17.35 40.76 -42.21
C ILE A 91 -18.15 39.53 -42.61
N VAL A 92 -17.45 38.51 -43.11
CA VAL A 92 -18.04 37.21 -43.42
C VAL A 92 -17.28 36.17 -42.62
N VAL A 93 -18.02 35.36 -41.88
CA VAL A 93 -17.48 34.25 -41.12
C VAL A 93 -17.99 32.95 -41.75
N LYS A 94 -17.08 32.03 -42.01
CA LYS A 94 -17.39 30.68 -42.47
C LYS A 94 -16.82 29.69 -41.49
N VAL A 95 -17.63 28.70 -41.12
CA VAL A 95 -17.22 27.60 -40.25
C VAL A 95 -17.49 26.31 -40.99
N SER A 96 -16.54 25.38 -40.98
CA SER A 96 -16.72 24.06 -41.56
C SER A 96 -16.08 22.99 -40.69
N CYS A 97 -16.73 21.83 -40.58
CA CYS A 97 -16.12 20.64 -40.00
C CYS A 97 -15.07 20.04 -40.94
N GLU A 98 -13.89 19.70 -40.43
CA GLU A 98 -12.85 19.01 -41.21
C GLU A 98 -13.31 17.64 -41.73
N THR A 99 -14.16 16.94 -40.96
CA THR A 99 -14.59 15.56 -41.24
C THR A 99 -15.86 15.46 -42.07
N ASN A 100 -16.60 16.55 -42.25
CA ASN A 100 -17.89 16.55 -42.95
C ASN A 100 -18.03 17.81 -43.81
N GLU A 101 -17.84 17.66 -45.12
CA GLU A 101 -17.90 18.75 -46.09
C GLU A 101 -19.29 19.42 -46.18
N ASP A 102 -20.36 18.70 -45.82
CA ASP A 102 -21.72 19.24 -45.83
C ASP A 102 -22.03 20.06 -44.56
N CYS A 103 -21.17 19.97 -43.56
CA CYS A 103 -21.34 20.66 -42.29
C CYS A 103 -20.63 22.01 -42.32
N VAL A 104 -21.33 23.01 -42.86
CA VAL A 104 -20.82 24.35 -43.09
C VAL A 104 -21.84 25.39 -42.65
N ALA A 105 -21.39 26.38 -41.90
CA ALA A 105 -22.15 27.58 -41.58
C ALA A 105 -21.48 28.81 -42.20
N THR A 106 -22.28 29.80 -42.61
CA THR A 106 -21.75 31.09 -43.07
C THR A 106 -22.64 32.21 -42.55
N LEU A 107 -22.01 33.21 -41.94
CA LEU A 107 -22.67 34.39 -41.41
C LEU A 107 -22.03 35.65 -42.01
N VAL A 108 -22.87 36.53 -42.53
CA VAL A 108 -22.46 37.87 -42.96
C VAL A 108 -22.92 38.84 -41.89
N VAL A 109 -21.99 39.57 -41.29
CA VAL A 109 -22.28 40.64 -40.34
C VAL A 109 -22.08 41.97 -41.05
N ASP A 110 -23.16 42.71 -41.26
CA ASP A 110 -23.14 43.96 -42.05
C ASP A 110 -22.22 45.04 -41.48
N SER A 111 -22.07 45.05 -40.16
CA SER A 111 -21.22 45.99 -39.43
C SER A 111 -20.73 45.31 -38.16
N LEU A 112 -19.44 44.96 -38.10
CA LEU A 112 -18.79 44.36 -36.95
C LEU A 112 -18.97 45.25 -35.71
N PRO A 113 -19.74 44.80 -34.70
CA PRO A 113 -19.81 45.50 -33.43
C PRO A 113 -18.45 45.38 -32.73
N CYS A 114 -18.01 46.46 -32.08
CA CYS A 114 -16.84 46.43 -31.23
C CYS A 114 -17.18 46.89 -29.83
N VAL A 115 -16.68 46.16 -28.86
CA VAL A 115 -16.88 46.41 -27.44
C VAL A 115 -15.54 46.65 -26.77
N GLU A 116 -15.53 47.51 -25.75
CA GLU A 116 -14.39 47.59 -24.84
C GLU A 116 -14.49 46.44 -23.85
N CYS A 117 -13.43 45.66 -23.71
CA CYS A 117 -13.38 44.55 -22.78
C CYS A 117 -12.74 44.98 -21.46
N PRO A 118 -13.25 44.50 -20.32
CA PRO A 118 -12.58 44.64 -19.03
C PRO A 118 -11.17 44.07 -19.05
N ASP A 119 -10.29 44.65 -18.24
CA ASP A 119 -8.94 44.12 -18.03
C ASP A 119 -9.00 42.98 -17.00
N ILE A 120 -8.36 41.85 -17.33
CA ILE A 120 -8.21 40.69 -16.46
C ILE A 120 -6.73 40.54 -16.14
N PHE A 121 -6.38 40.69 -14.87
CA PHE A 121 -5.01 40.62 -14.42
C PHE A 121 -4.67 39.20 -13.97
N ASN A 122 -3.56 38.67 -14.47
CA ASN A 122 -2.96 37.51 -13.86
C ASN A 122 -2.39 37.91 -12.49
N LEU A 123 -2.71 37.13 -11.47
CA LEU A 123 -2.20 37.33 -10.11
C LEU A 123 -0.66 37.35 -10.05
N SER A 124 0.01 36.70 -11.01
CA SER A 124 1.46 36.73 -11.18
C SER A 124 2.02 38.11 -11.53
N ASP A 125 1.20 39.01 -12.08
CA ASP A 125 1.65 40.29 -12.64
C ASP A 125 1.55 41.42 -11.60
N VAL A 126 0.94 41.18 -10.44
CA VAL A 126 0.62 42.20 -9.42
C VAL A 126 1.72 42.31 -8.32
N GLY A 127 2.86 41.67 -8.50
CA GLY A 127 4.04 41.81 -7.62
C GLY A 127 4.96 40.59 -7.68
N ASP A 128 6.22 40.72 -7.24
CA ASP A 128 7.24 39.65 -7.24
C ASP A 128 6.88 38.39 -6.41
N ASP A 129 5.71 38.39 -5.75
CA ASP A 129 5.19 37.22 -5.05
C ASP A 129 4.46 36.31 -6.04
N VAL A 130 5.20 35.32 -6.56
CA VAL A 130 4.66 34.21 -7.35
C VAL A 130 3.50 33.59 -6.59
N VAL A 131 2.27 33.91 -6.99
CA VAL A 131 1.09 33.25 -6.44
C VAL A 131 1.18 31.78 -6.87
N PRO A 132 1.27 30.84 -5.92
CA PRO A 132 1.43 29.43 -6.27
C PRO A 132 0.24 29.00 -7.13
N SER A 133 0.51 28.26 -8.21
CA SER A 133 -0.52 27.60 -8.99
C SER A 133 -1.49 26.88 -8.05
N PRO A 134 -2.80 26.98 -8.27
CA PRO A 134 -3.77 26.41 -7.34
C PRO A 134 -3.50 24.91 -7.20
N VAL A 135 -3.27 24.47 -5.97
CA VAL A 135 -2.94 23.07 -5.67
C VAL A 135 -4.25 22.29 -5.61
N PRO A 136 -4.48 21.31 -6.50
CA PRO A 136 -5.67 20.48 -6.43
C PRO A 136 -5.69 19.67 -5.13
N THR A 137 -6.88 19.54 -4.53
CA THR A 137 -7.11 18.71 -3.34
C THR A 137 -7.92 17.49 -3.75
N CYS A 138 -7.42 16.29 -3.44
CA CYS A 138 -8.12 15.06 -3.76
C CYS A 138 -9.33 14.85 -2.85
N ASN A 139 -10.45 14.46 -3.46
CA ASN A 139 -11.69 14.14 -2.78
C ASN A 139 -11.80 12.63 -2.55
N PRO A 140 -12.61 12.20 -1.55
CA PRO A 140 -12.84 10.79 -1.28
C PRO A 140 -13.51 10.02 -2.42
N ASP A 141 -14.15 10.71 -3.36
CA ASP A 141 -14.86 10.11 -4.49
C ASP A 141 -13.95 9.77 -5.69
N GLY A 142 -12.64 10.06 -5.59
CA GLY A 142 -11.67 9.86 -6.66
C GLY A 142 -11.52 11.06 -7.60
N THR A 143 -12.16 12.18 -7.30
CA THR A 143 -12.01 13.44 -8.04
C THR A 143 -11.00 14.37 -7.36
N ALA A 144 -10.64 15.48 -8.01
CA ALA A 144 -9.83 16.55 -7.45
C ALA A 144 -10.60 17.88 -7.50
N THR A 145 -10.62 18.60 -6.38
CA THR A 145 -11.16 19.95 -6.30
C THR A 145 -10.05 20.99 -6.39
N VAL A 146 -10.25 22.02 -7.20
CA VAL A 146 -9.35 23.16 -7.36
C VAL A 146 -10.11 24.47 -7.17
N THR A 147 -9.55 25.39 -6.40
CA THR A 147 -10.11 26.75 -6.26
C THR A 147 -9.37 27.71 -7.18
N LEU A 148 -10.09 28.19 -8.19
CA LEU A 148 -9.62 29.18 -9.15
C LEU A 148 -9.96 30.58 -8.62
N THR A 149 -9.04 31.52 -8.76
CA THR A 149 -9.27 32.94 -8.44
C THR A 149 -8.56 33.82 -9.45
N ARG A 150 -9.25 34.86 -9.92
CA ARG A 150 -8.71 35.88 -10.83
C ARG A 150 -9.11 37.26 -10.37
N GLN A 151 -8.19 38.22 -10.48
CA GLN A 151 -8.46 39.63 -10.24
C GLN A 151 -8.96 40.26 -11.55
N VAL A 152 -9.97 41.09 -11.44
CA VAL A 152 -10.63 41.72 -12.58
C VAL A 152 -10.85 43.20 -12.28
N GLU A 153 -10.77 44.03 -13.30
CA GLU A 153 -11.09 45.45 -13.24
C GLU A 153 -12.04 45.79 -14.38
N ASN A 154 -13.22 46.30 -14.03
CA ASN A 154 -14.21 46.69 -15.02
C ASN A 154 -13.99 48.14 -15.46
N ASP A 155 -13.09 48.34 -16.43
CA ASP A 155 -12.85 49.65 -17.05
C ASP A 155 -13.89 50.04 -18.11
N THR A 156 -14.91 49.19 -18.33
CA THR A 156 -15.96 49.50 -19.29
C THR A 156 -16.97 50.51 -18.74
N SER A 157 -17.73 51.12 -19.65
CA SER A 157 -18.80 52.06 -19.27
C SER A 157 -20.07 51.40 -18.70
N MET A 158 -20.14 50.06 -18.66
CA MET A 158 -21.32 49.30 -18.23
C MET A 158 -20.97 48.26 -17.16
N ALA A 159 -21.98 47.78 -16.42
CA ALA A 159 -21.77 46.67 -15.50
C ALA A 159 -21.58 45.37 -16.29
N VAL A 160 -20.65 44.54 -15.84
CA VAL A 160 -20.30 43.26 -16.48
C VAL A 160 -20.35 42.13 -15.45
N LEU A 161 -20.60 40.92 -15.94
CA LEU A 161 -20.63 39.68 -15.18
C LEU A 161 -19.49 38.78 -15.67
N PHE A 162 -18.57 38.44 -14.79
CA PHE A 162 -17.53 37.44 -15.09
C PHE A 162 -18.04 36.08 -14.67
N GLN A 163 -17.90 35.08 -15.54
CA GLN A 163 -18.25 33.71 -15.26
C GLN A 163 -17.07 32.78 -15.57
N ILE A 164 -16.71 31.94 -14.61
CA ILE A 164 -15.73 30.87 -14.80
C ILE A 164 -16.45 29.64 -15.37
N ILE A 165 -15.91 29.10 -16.46
CA ILE A 165 -16.37 27.86 -17.07
C ILE A 165 -15.30 26.77 -16.83
N PRO A 166 -15.68 25.54 -16.42
CA PRO A 166 -14.72 24.49 -16.05
C PRO A 166 -13.78 24.03 -17.17
N GLY A 167 -14.21 24.10 -18.44
CA GLY A 167 -13.39 23.63 -19.56
C GLY A 167 -13.03 22.14 -19.51
N HIS A 168 -13.92 21.31 -18.96
CA HIS A 168 -13.85 19.84 -18.98
C HIS A 168 -15.26 19.24 -18.87
N PRO A 169 -15.58 18.12 -19.60
CA PRO A 169 -16.87 17.41 -19.55
C PRO A 169 -17.47 17.24 -18.17
N ASP A 170 -16.66 16.64 -17.32
CA ASP A 170 -17.07 16.24 -15.98
C ASP A 170 -16.68 17.29 -14.91
N GLY A 171 -16.32 18.50 -15.34
CA GLY A 171 -15.97 19.60 -14.44
C GLY A 171 -17.22 20.19 -13.81
N VAL A 172 -17.34 20.13 -12.48
CA VAL A 172 -18.51 20.63 -11.74
C VAL A 172 -18.13 21.81 -10.85
N ILE A 173 -18.80 22.96 -11.02
CA ILE A 173 -18.64 24.11 -10.13
C ILE A 173 -19.38 23.80 -8.81
N GLU A 174 -18.63 23.61 -7.73
CA GLU A 174 -19.18 23.32 -6.40
C GLU A 174 -19.56 24.60 -5.64
N ALA A 175 -18.83 25.70 -5.86
CA ALA A 175 -19.09 26.99 -5.25
C ALA A 175 -18.56 28.15 -6.10
N GLY A 176 -19.23 29.31 -6.03
CA GLY A 176 -18.81 30.52 -6.74
C GLY A 176 -19.08 30.44 -8.24
N GLY A 177 -18.12 30.88 -9.05
CA GLY A 177 -18.17 30.79 -10.50
C GLY A 177 -18.68 32.05 -11.20
N THR A 178 -19.37 32.97 -10.50
CA THR A 178 -19.85 34.22 -11.10
C THR A 178 -19.64 35.41 -10.17
N ALA A 179 -19.28 36.58 -10.73
CA ALA A 179 -19.16 37.84 -10.00
C ALA A 179 -19.47 39.03 -10.93
N ALA A 180 -20.26 39.99 -10.44
CA ALA A 180 -20.63 41.19 -11.20
C ALA A 180 -19.91 42.42 -10.65
N PHE A 181 -19.47 43.30 -11.55
CA PHE A 181 -18.72 44.50 -11.20
C PHE A 181 -19.29 45.72 -11.91
N SER A 182 -19.47 46.81 -11.17
CA SER A 182 -19.89 48.10 -11.72
C SER A 182 -18.74 48.77 -12.50
N PRO A 183 -19.03 49.76 -13.35
CA PRO A 183 -17.99 50.57 -14.00
C PRO A 183 -16.99 51.15 -13.00
N GLY A 184 -15.69 50.94 -13.24
CA GLY A 184 -14.57 51.37 -12.40
C GLY A 184 -14.39 50.56 -11.11
N GLU A 185 -15.08 49.43 -10.95
CA GLU A 185 -14.92 48.53 -9.80
C GLU A 185 -13.88 47.45 -10.11
N SER A 186 -13.02 47.15 -9.13
CA SER A 186 -12.06 46.04 -9.18
C SER A 186 -12.37 45.03 -8.07
N GLY A 187 -12.11 43.76 -8.32
CA GLY A 187 -12.20 42.70 -7.32
C GLY A 187 -11.82 41.35 -7.88
N SER A 188 -12.33 40.26 -7.28
CA SER A 188 -12.00 38.91 -7.71
C SER A 188 -13.22 38.06 -8.06
N VAL A 189 -13.07 37.25 -9.09
CA VAL A 189 -13.96 36.13 -9.38
C VAL A 189 -13.28 34.84 -8.93
N SER A 190 -14.00 34.00 -8.20
CA SER A 190 -13.49 32.72 -7.69
C SER A 190 -14.50 31.60 -7.90
N ALA A 191 -13.99 30.41 -8.21
CA ALA A 191 -14.76 29.18 -8.33
C ALA A 191 -14.03 28.02 -7.68
N THR A 192 -14.75 27.20 -6.93
CA THR A 192 -14.27 25.88 -6.52
C THR A 192 -14.85 24.86 -7.48
N ILE A 193 -13.99 24.17 -8.23
CA ILE A 193 -14.39 23.26 -9.30
C ILE A 193 -13.83 21.87 -9.00
N ARG A 194 -14.68 20.86 -9.14
CA ARG A 194 -14.33 19.44 -9.04
C ARG A 194 -14.12 18.87 -10.44
N TYR A 195 -13.00 18.18 -10.64
CA TYR A 195 -12.61 17.54 -11.88
C TYR A 195 -12.27 16.06 -11.66
N PRO A 196 -12.40 15.19 -12.68
CA PRO A 196 -11.85 13.84 -12.61
C PRO A 196 -10.34 13.85 -12.39
N THR A 197 -9.84 12.84 -11.70
CA THR A 197 -8.39 12.63 -11.55
C THR A 197 -7.72 12.42 -12.92
N LEU A 198 -6.44 12.78 -13.03
CA LEU A 198 -5.63 12.70 -14.27
C LEU A 198 -6.11 13.55 -15.45
N SER A 199 -7.23 14.27 -15.32
CA SER A 199 -7.72 15.19 -16.34
C SER A 199 -6.80 16.40 -16.52
N THR A 200 -6.83 16.97 -17.72
CA THR A 200 -6.14 18.22 -18.08
C THR A 200 -7.18 19.30 -18.38
N PRO A 201 -7.86 19.85 -17.35
CA PRO A 201 -8.92 20.82 -17.58
C PRO A 201 -8.36 22.14 -18.11
N GLN A 202 -9.14 22.82 -18.94
CA GLN A 202 -8.80 24.14 -19.50
C GLN A 202 -9.87 25.17 -19.11
N PRO A 203 -9.99 25.52 -17.82
CA PRO A 203 -10.99 26.49 -17.40
C PRO A 203 -10.70 27.86 -17.99
N TYR A 204 -11.75 28.65 -18.19
CA TYR A 204 -11.64 30.00 -18.74
C TYR A 204 -12.71 30.91 -18.16
N ILE A 205 -12.51 32.22 -18.32
CA ILE A 205 -13.47 33.25 -17.94
C ILE A 205 -14.17 33.78 -19.18
N VAL A 206 -15.49 33.79 -19.15
CA VAL A 206 -16.32 34.56 -20.09
C VAL A 206 -16.81 35.84 -19.44
N ILE A 207 -16.92 36.89 -20.25
CA ILE A 207 -17.43 38.19 -19.83
C ILE A 207 -18.81 38.36 -20.46
N LEU A 208 -19.80 38.48 -19.59
CA LEU A 208 -21.20 38.62 -19.95
C LEU A 208 -21.69 40.01 -19.57
N ASP A 209 -22.77 40.45 -20.19
CA ASP A 209 -23.52 41.60 -19.69
C ASP A 209 -24.38 41.22 -18.45
N THR A 210 -25.10 42.19 -17.89
CA THR A 210 -25.99 41.94 -16.74
C THR A 210 -27.22 41.08 -17.06
N ALA A 211 -27.51 40.84 -18.35
CA ALA A 211 -28.56 39.93 -18.78
C ALA A 211 -28.05 38.48 -18.95
N GLY A 212 -26.73 38.27 -18.87
CA GLY A 212 -26.08 36.97 -19.05
C GLY A 212 -25.70 36.68 -20.50
N GLU A 213 -25.76 37.68 -21.38
CA GLU A 213 -25.38 37.52 -22.79
C GLU A 213 -23.88 37.78 -22.98
N PRO A 214 -23.18 37.03 -23.86
CA PRO A 214 -21.77 37.26 -24.15
C PRO A 214 -21.51 38.68 -24.64
N LEU A 215 -20.56 39.36 -23.98
CA LEU A 215 -20.18 40.72 -24.34
C LEU A 215 -19.34 40.75 -25.63
N GLY A 216 -18.76 39.61 -26.02
CA GLY A 216 -17.88 39.46 -27.19
C GLY A 216 -16.39 39.48 -26.89
N CYS A 217 -16.03 39.59 -25.62
CA CYS A 217 -14.65 39.58 -25.19
C CYS A 217 -14.02 38.19 -25.33
N PRO A 218 -12.77 38.11 -25.82
CA PRO A 218 -12.08 36.83 -25.93
C PRO A 218 -12.06 36.15 -24.56
N PRO A 219 -12.43 34.87 -24.46
CA PRO A 219 -12.34 34.15 -23.20
C PRO A 219 -10.92 34.13 -22.67
N VAL A 220 -10.77 34.29 -21.36
CA VAL A 220 -9.44 34.33 -20.73
C VAL A 220 -9.13 32.98 -20.10
N PRO A 221 -8.16 32.20 -20.64
CA PRO A 221 -7.81 30.91 -20.09
C PRO A 221 -7.21 31.05 -18.68
N ILE A 222 -7.52 30.08 -17.83
CA ILE A 222 -6.94 29.92 -16.50
C ILE A 222 -6.02 28.71 -16.57
N GLU A 223 -4.71 28.94 -16.44
CA GLU A 223 -3.74 27.84 -16.36
C GLU A 223 -3.98 27.01 -15.10
N VAL A 224 -4.27 25.73 -15.30
CA VAL A 224 -4.41 24.73 -14.25
C VAL A 224 -3.51 23.55 -14.61
N ALA A 225 -2.73 23.08 -13.63
CA ALA A 225 -1.92 21.89 -13.81
C ALA A 225 -2.81 20.66 -14.04
N GLN A 226 -2.24 19.60 -14.64
CA GLN A 226 -2.92 18.31 -14.72
C GLN A 226 -3.37 17.87 -13.32
N MET A 227 -4.62 17.39 -13.21
CA MET A 227 -5.13 16.88 -11.95
C MET A 227 -4.32 15.66 -11.52
N PRO A 228 -3.82 15.60 -10.27
CA PRO A 228 -3.02 14.48 -9.80
C PRO A 228 -3.85 13.20 -9.79
N SER A 229 -3.16 12.04 -9.76
CA SER A 229 -3.81 10.77 -9.39
C SER A 229 -4.31 10.89 -7.95
N CYS A 230 -5.63 10.86 -7.76
CA CYS A 230 -6.26 10.84 -6.45
C CYS A 230 -6.44 9.40 -5.93
N CYS A 231 -6.09 8.42 -6.75
CA CYS A 231 -5.93 7.04 -6.35
C CYS A 231 -4.56 6.88 -5.67
N PRO A 232 -4.50 6.55 -4.37
CA PRO A 232 -3.23 6.17 -3.77
C PRO A 232 -2.74 4.89 -4.45
N ASP A 233 -1.48 4.91 -4.86
CA ASP A 233 -0.79 3.69 -5.29
C ASP A 233 -0.56 2.81 -4.07
N ILE A 234 -0.96 1.54 -4.18
CA ILE A 234 -0.72 0.56 -3.14
C ILE A 234 0.30 -0.46 -3.58
N GLU A 235 1.20 -0.79 -2.66
CA GLU A 235 2.21 -1.82 -2.86
C GLU A 235 2.29 -2.71 -1.62
N ILE A 236 2.41 -4.01 -1.82
CA ILE A 236 2.70 -4.96 -0.74
C ILE A 236 4.19 -4.89 -0.44
N ASN A 237 4.55 -4.14 0.61
CA ASN A 237 5.93 -3.90 0.98
C ASN A 237 6.59 -5.15 1.62
N SER A 238 5.85 -5.87 2.48
CA SER A 238 6.40 -7.08 3.10
C SER A 238 5.34 -8.10 3.50
N ILE A 239 5.76 -9.37 3.50
CA ILE A 239 4.99 -10.52 3.93
C ILE A 239 5.84 -11.29 4.93
N GLU A 240 5.31 -11.50 6.12
CA GLU A 240 5.93 -12.32 7.15
C GLU A 240 5.06 -13.55 7.39
N ILE A 241 5.61 -14.74 7.17
CA ILE A 241 4.92 -16.02 7.36
C ILE A 241 5.48 -16.65 8.63
N ARG A 242 4.61 -16.81 9.64
CA ARG A 242 4.90 -17.52 10.89
C ARG A 242 3.95 -18.71 10.96
N GLU A 243 4.42 -19.86 10.49
CA GLU A 243 3.61 -21.07 10.35
C GLU A 243 2.42 -20.82 9.43
N CYS A 244 1.21 -20.68 9.99
CA CYS A 244 -0.01 -20.34 9.25
C CYS A 244 -0.54 -18.93 9.50
N LEU A 245 0.13 -18.16 10.36
CA LEU A 245 -0.11 -16.74 10.51
C LEU A 245 0.68 -15.98 9.44
N VAL A 246 -0.03 -15.28 8.57
CA VAL A 246 0.54 -14.37 7.59
C VAL A 246 0.27 -12.95 8.02
N ILE A 247 1.33 -12.15 8.07
CA ILE A 247 1.28 -10.72 8.36
C ILE A 247 1.66 -9.99 7.08
N VAL A 248 0.71 -9.27 6.51
CA VAL A 248 0.90 -8.47 5.29
C VAL A 248 0.98 -7.01 5.67
N LYS A 249 2.00 -6.31 5.17
CA LYS A 249 2.18 -4.86 5.34
C LYS A 249 2.21 -4.21 3.96
N ILE A 250 1.44 -3.14 3.82
CA ILE A 250 1.32 -2.37 2.59
C ILE A 250 1.81 -0.94 2.77
N GLU A 251 2.17 -0.30 1.67
CA GLU A 251 2.39 1.13 1.57
C GLU A 251 1.38 1.75 0.59
N PRO A 252 0.81 2.94 0.89
CA PRO A 252 0.97 3.71 2.12
C PRO A 252 0.22 3.10 3.32
N THR A 253 0.69 3.39 4.54
CA THR A 253 0.06 2.88 5.77
C THR A 253 -1.19 3.64 6.20
N SER A 254 -1.43 4.81 5.59
CA SER A 254 -2.59 5.67 5.84
C SER A 254 -3.19 6.10 4.52
N LEU A 255 -4.51 6.01 4.41
CA LEU A 255 -5.24 6.48 3.25
C LEU A 255 -5.78 7.90 3.47
N PRO A 256 -6.08 8.63 2.37
CA PRO A 256 -6.90 9.84 2.45
C PRO A 256 -8.26 9.57 3.12
N GLU A 257 -8.89 10.62 3.65
CA GLU A 257 -10.20 10.51 4.29
C GLU A 257 -11.24 9.92 3.32
N GLY A 258 -12.02 8.94 3.79
CA GLY A 258 -13.08 8.27 3.02
C GLY A 258 -12.61 7.17 2.05
N CYS A 259 -11.31 6.90 1.97
CA CYS A 259 -10.78 5.70 1.33
C CYS A 259 -10.77 4.51 2.29
N THR A 260 -10.92 3.28 1.78
CA THR A 260 -10.88 2.05 2.60
C THR A 260 -10.04 0.97 1.93
N PHE A 261 -9.33 0.15 2.73
CA PHE A 261 -8.70 -1.08 2.24
C PHE A 261 -9.70 -2.23 2.24
N ILE A 262 -9.65 -3.04 1.18
CA ILE A 262 -10.39 -4.29 1.02
C ILE A 262 -9.35 -5.40 0.88
N TRP A 263 -9.33 -6.30 1.85
CA TRP A 263 -8.38 -7.40 1.92
C TRP A 263 -9.05 -8.71 1.51
N ASP A 264 -8.40 -9.46 0.64
CA ASP A 264 -8.81 -10.79 0.21
C ASP A 264 -7.60 -11.72 0.30
N PHE A 265 -7.59 -12.60 1.30
CA PHE A 265 -6.46 -13.49 1.60
C PHE A 265 -6.50 -14.82 0.82
N ASP A 266 -7.56 -15.05 0.04
CA ASP A 266 -7.72 -16.25 -0.78
C ASP A 266 -8.49 -15.88 -2.05
N ALA A 267 -7.91 -14.96 -2.84
CA ALA A 267 -8.59 -14.34 -3.97
C ALA A 267 -8.87 -15.30 -5.14
N ASP A 268 -8.38 -16.55 -5.08
CA ASP A 268 -8.74 -17.61 -6.02
C ASP A 268 -9.98 -18.39 -5.57
N ASN A 269 -10.41 -18.19 -4.33
CA ASN A 269 -11.59 -18.79 -3.76
C ASN A 269 -12.76 -17.78 -3.74
N PRO A 270 -13.82 -18.00 -4.54
CA PRO A 270 -14.95 -17.08 -4.59
C PRO A 270 -15.73 -16.99 -3.27
N ASP A 271 -15.56 -17.94 -2.36
CA ASP A 271 -16.16 -17.95 -1.04
C ASP A 271 -15.29 -17.25 0.03
N SER A 272 -14.12 -16.71 -0.36
CA SER A 272 -13.28 -15.94 0.56
C SER A 272 -14.04 -14.74 1.10
N GLN A 273 -13.90 -14.48 2.40
CA GLN A 273 -14.50 -13.30 3.00
C GLN A 273 -13.58 -12.10 2.77
N GLN A 274 -14.11 -11.06 2.15
CA GLN A 274 -13.44 -9.78 2.07
C GLN A 274 -13.49 -9.06 3.41
N GLU A 275 -12.34 -8.60 3.85
CA GLU A 275 -12.22 -7.85 5.09
C GLU A 275 -11.96 -6.36 4.81
N TYR A 276 -12.70 -5.49 5.49
CA TYR A 276 -12.61 -4.04 5.31
C TYR A 276 -11.84 -3.39 6.47
N GLY A 277 -11.11 -2.30 6.22
CA GLY A 277 -10.50 -1.48 7.28
C GLY A 277 -9.50 -0.43 6.78
N ASP A 278 -9.02 0.41 7.69
CA ASP A 278 -8.16 1.58 7.36
C ASP A 278 -6.68 1.37 7.78
N ILE A 279 -6.30 0.12 8.05
CA ILE A 279 -4.99 -0.21 8.62
C ILE A 279 -4.09 -0.77 7.51
N GLY A 280 -2.91 -0.17 7.32
CA GLY A 280 -1.89 -0.65 6.37
C GLY A 280 -1.16 -1.95 6.77
N GLN A 281 -1.67 -2.66 7.77
CA GLN A 281 -1.17 -3.97 8.16
C GLN A 281 -2.35 -4.86 8.56
N ARG A 282 -2.32 -6.12 8.11
CA ARG A 282 -3.32 -7.10 8.49
C ARG A 282 -2.72 -8.48 8.68
N ASN A 283 -3.30 -9.21 9.63
CA ASN A 283 -2.90 -10.55 10.01
C ASN A 283 -4.01 -11.52 9.59
N HIS A 284 -3.65 -12.66 9.00
CA HIS A 284 -4.58 -13.71 8.62
C HIS A 284 -4.01 -15.09 8.97
N THR A 285 -4.85 -15.99 9.48
CA THR A 285 -4.43 -17.35 9.84
C THR A 285 -5.07 -18.36 8.90
N TYR A 286 -4.26 -19.10 8.15
CA TYR A 286 -4.74 -20.16 7.26
C TYR A 286 -5.02 -21.44 8.04
N ALA A 287 -6.13 -22.12 7.71
CA ALA A 287 -6.49 -23.38 8.35
C ALA A 287 -5.82 -24.60 7.70
N GLN A 288 -5.38 -24.47 6.46
CA GLN A 288 -4.80 -25.56 5.67
C GLN A 288 -3.53 -25.09 4.95
N PRO A 289 -2.58 -26.00 4.69
CA PRO A 289 -1.48 -25.72 3.77
C PRO A 289 -1.98 -25.62 2.33
N GLY A 290 -1.33 -24.75 1.54
CA GLY A 290 -1.67 -24.49 0.15
C GLY A 290 -0.95 -23.27 -0.41
N ASP A 291 -1.12 -23.07 -1.71
CA ASP A 291 -0.76 -21.82 -2.39
C ASP A 291 -1.95 -20.87 -2.32
N TYR A 292 -1.71 -19.63 -1.89
CA TYR A 292 -2.76 -18.62 -1.74
C TYR A 292 -2.38 -17.34 -2.47
N ARG A 293 -3.38 -16.70 -3.09
CA ARG A 293 -3.26 -15.36 -3.66
C ARG A 293 -3.89 -14.33 -2.75
N ILE A 294 -3.08 -13.39 -2.27
CA ILE A 294 -3.53 -12.27 -1.45
C ILE A 294 -3.72 -11.07 -2.39
N VAL A 295 -4.90 -10.46 -2.34
CA VAL A 295 -5.21 -9.23 -3.06
C VAL A 295 -5.62 -8.17 -2.05
N VAL A 296 -5.00 -7.01 -2.15
CA VAL A 296 -5.38 -5.80 -1.40
C VAL A 296 -5.89 -4.79 -2.40
N ARG A 297 -7.07 -4.23 -2.15
CA ARG A 297 -7.62 -3.15 -2.95
C ARG A 297 -7.80 -1.91 -2.10
N VAL A 298 -7.60 -0.74 -2.70
CA VAL A 298 -8.07 0.53 -2.14
C VAL A 298 -9.26 1.00 -2.93
N SER A 299 -10.33 1.30 -2.22
CA SER A 299 -11.53 1.95 -2.75
C SER A 299 -11.60 3.37 -2.21
N CYS A 300 -11.49 4.35 -3.10
CA CYS A 300 -11.67 5.78 -2.84
C CYS A 300 -12.79 6.30 -3.75
N GLY A 301 -14.04 5.95 -3.43
CA GLY A 301 -15.18 6.27 -4.28
C GLY A 301 -15.20 5.44 -5.57
N GLU A 302 -15.11 6.11 -6.72
CA GLU A 302 -15.02 5.43 -8.02
C GLU A 302 -13.62 4.93 -8.34
N CYS A 303 -12.61 5.42 -7.63
CA CYS A 303 -11.25 4.94 -7.75
C CYS A 303 -11.09 3.56 -7.09
N LEU A 304 -10.58 2.60 -7.86
CA LEU A 304 -10.14 1.29 -7.38
C LEU A 304 -8.68 1.06 -7.81
N ASN A 305 -7.80 0.82 -6.84
CA ASN A 305 -6.42 0.38 -7.09
C ASN A 305 -6.19 -0.97 -6.41
N GLU A 306 -5.34 -1.83 -6.97
CA GLU A 306 -5.08 -3.16 -6.45
C GLU A 306 -3.60 -3.54 -6.44
N ALA A 307 -3.20 -4.30 -5.41
CA ALA A 307 -1.90 -4.95 -5.31
C ALA A 307 -2.11 -6.41 -4.94
N GLU A 308 -1.33 -7.30 -5.53
CA GLU A 308 -1.45 -8.75 -5.32
C GLU A 308 -0.10 -9.43 -5.10
N THR A 309 -0.14 -10.58 -4.41
CA THR A 309 1.02 -11.43 -4.18
C THR A 309 0.58 -12.88 -3.97
N GLU A 310 1.43 -13.83 -4.36
CA GLU A 310 1.26 -15.25 -4.08
C GLU A 310 2.14 -15.67 -2.90
N ILE A 311 1.63 -16.57 -2.07
CA ILE A 311 2.33 -17.15 -0.92
C ILE A 311 2.10 -18.66 -0.86
N GLU A 312 3.07 -19.40 -0.32
CA GLU A 312 2.99 -20.85 -0.11
C GLU A 312 2.99 -21.16 1.40
N ILE A 313 1.94 -21.81 1.91
CA ILE A 313 1.82 -22.27 3.29
C ILE A 313 2.11 -23.78 3.34
N ARG A 314 3.26 -24.17 3.91
CA ARG A 314 3.78 -25.54 3.78
C ARG A 314 3.26 -26.59 4.78
N ALA A 315 2.74 -26.19 5.93
CA ALA A 315 2.00 -27.05 6.87
C ALA A 315 1.58 -26.20 8.08
N CYS A 316 0.30 -26.18 8.41
CA CYS A 316 -0.14 -25.77 9.74
C CYS A 316 0.13 -26.94 10.67
N GLN A 317 1.12 -26.83 11.55
CA GLN A 317 1.11 -27.70 12.72
C GLN A 317 -0.12 -27.29 13.53
N SER A 318 -1.21 -28.04 13.35
CA SER A 318 -2.28 -27.98 14.33
C SER A 318 -1.68 -28.51 15.63
N ASP A 319 -1.40 -27.62 16.58
CA ASP A 319 -1.10 -27.96 17.97
C ASP A 319 -2.32 -28.57 18.71
N ASP A 320 -3.22 -29.23 17.97
CA ASP A 320 -4.34 -29.95 18.53
C ASP A 320 -3.84 -31.25 19.19
N ASP A 321 -3.66 -31.17 20.50
CA ASP A 321 -3.75 -32.24 21.51
C ASP A 321 -2.66 -33.32 21.61
N CYS A 322 -1.47 -33.09 21.08
CA CYS A 322 -0.35 -33.98 21.36
C CYS A 322 0.38 -33.60 22.67
N SER A 323 -0.22 -33.94 23.81
CA SER A 323 0.48 -33.86 25.09
C SER A 323 1.81 -34.63 25.03
N TRP A 324 2.88 -34.08 25.60
CA TRP A 324 4.22 -34.68 25.56
C TRP A 324 4.29 -36.09 26.19
N TRP A 325 3.27 -36.52 26.94
CA TRP A 325 3.16 -37.86 27.49
C TRP A 325 2.35 -38.85 26.63
N ASP A 326 1.67 -38.45 25.55
CA ASP A 326 0.99 -39.41 24.66
C ASP A 326 2.03 -40.06 23.72
N PRO A 327 2.35 -41.36 23.91
CA PRO A 327 3.36 -42.05 23.10
C PRO A 327 2.95 -42.17 21.62
N ARG A 328 1.68 -41.93 21.28
CA ARG A 328 1.19 -41.95 19.89
C ARG A 328 1.63 -40.74 19.08
N CYS A 329 2.04 -39.67 19.75
CA CYS A 329 2.52 -38.44 19.13
C CYS A 329 4.05 -38.36 19.08
N TRP A 330 4.76 -39.33 19.65
CA TRP A 330 6.22 -39.30 19.64
C TRP A 330 6.70 -39.73 18.27
N ASP A 331 7.43 -38.84 17.61
CA ASP A 331 8.30 -39.24 16.51
C ASP A 331 9.25 -40.35 17.03
N TRP A 332 9.52 -41.34 16.19
CA TRP A 332 10.47 -42.41 16.47
C TRP A 332 11.83 -41.85 16.92
N CYS A 333 12.20 -40.67 16.41
CA CYS A 333 13.39 -39.96 16.82
C CYS A 333 13.35 -39.45 18.27
N ALA A 334 12.21 -38.98 18.76
CA ALA A 334 12.02 -38.59 20.15
C ALA A 334 12.12 -39.80 21.09
N ILE A 335 11.51 -40.94 20.72
CA ILE A 335 11.63 -42.20 21.49
C ILE A 335 13.09 -42.63 21.59
N LEU A 336 13.80 -42.68 20.45
CA LEU A 336 15.20 -43.09 20.41
C LEU A 336 16.09 -42.12 21.20
N ARG A 337 15.80 -40.82 21.18
CA ARG A 337 16.50 -39.80 21.98
C ARG A 337 16.38 -40.09 23.48
N VAL A 338 15.16 -40.31 23.97
CA VAL A 338 14.92 -40.62 25.39
C VAL A 338 15.64 -41.92 25.78
N MET A 339 15.53 -42.97 24.96
CA MET A 339 16.24 -44.23 25.22
C MET A 339 17.76 -44.05 25.26
N LEU A 340 18.31 -43.24 24.36
CA LEU A 340 19.74 -42.92 24.30
C LEU A 340 20.18 -42.23 25.58
N ILE A 341 19.50 -41.15 26.00
CA ILE A 341 19.84 -40.39 27.21
C ILE A 341 19.81 -41.28 28.45
N VAL A 342 18.73 -42.06 28.62
CA VAL A 342 18.57 -42.98 29.76
C VAL A 342 19.67 -44.06 29.74
N SER A 343 19.99 -44.62 28.58
CA SER A 343 21.03 -45.65 28.45
C SER A 343 22.44 -45.12 28.77
N MET A 344 22.78 -43.91 28.33
CA MET A 344 24.07 -43.28 28.62
C MET A 344 24.20 -42.92 30.10
N ALA A 345 23.13 -42.38 30.70
CA ALA A 345 23.08 -42.10 32.13
C ALA A 345 23.23 -43.38 32.96
N ALA A 346 22.50 -44.45 32.62
CA ALA A 346 22.57 -45.73 33.31
C ALA A 346 23.95 -46.41 33.18
N ALA A 347 24.55 -46.39 31.99
CA ALA A 347 25.90 -46.92 31.77
C ALA A 347 26.94 -46.18 32.63
N SER A 348 26.89 -44.84 32.64
CA SER A 348 27.79 -44.00 33.43
C SER A 348 27.61 -44.22 34.93
N PHE A 349 26.37 -44.31 35.38
CA PHE A 349 26.04 -44.64 36.77
C PHE A 349 26.65 -45.97 37.21
N LEU A 350 26.50 -47.03 36.40
CA LEU A 350 27.07 -48.34 36.71
C LEU A 350 28.60 -48.27 36.84
N TRP A 351 29.27 -47.47 36.01
CA TRP A 351 30.71 -47.24 36.14
C TRP A 351 31.09 -46.51 37.43
N PHE A 352 30.29 -45.52 37.87
CA PHE A 352 30.51 -44.87 39.16
C PHE A 352 30.32 -45.84 40.33
N VAL A 353 29.30 -46.69 40.30
CA VAL A 353 29.09 -47.72 41.32
C VAL A 353 30.24 -48.74 41.33
N VAL A 354 30.70 -49.18 40.15
CA VAL A 354 31.87 -50.06 40.02
C VAL A 354 33.11 -49.44 40.65
N ALA A 355 33.32 -48.13 40.46
CA ALA A 355 34.49 -47.42 40.95
C ALA A 355 34.42 -47.10 42.46
N CYS A 356 33.22 -46.89 43.01
CA CYS A 356 33.05 -46.26 44.32
C CYS A 356 32.34 -47.12 45.37
N ALA A 357 31.57 -48.12 44.98
CA ALA A 357 30.85 -48.96 45.93
C ALA A 357 31.67 -50.20 46.34
N PRO A 358 31.69 -50.57 47.64
CA PRO A 358 32.26 -51.83 48.08
C PRO A 358 31.47 -53.00 47.45
N GLY A 359 32.14 -53.80 46.62
CA GLY A 359 31.50 -54.88 45.85
C GLY A 359 31.14 -54.52 44.40
N GLY A 360 31.40 -53.29 43.95
CA GLY A 360 31.16 -52.83 42.58
C GLY A 360 31.83 -53.69 41.50
N ALA A 361 32.91 -54.40 41.83
CA ALA A 361 33.58 -55.34 40.92
C ALA A 361 32.63 -56.42 40.32
N ALA A 362 31.57 -56.82 41.05
CA ALA A 362 30.59 -57.78 40.55
C ALA A 362 29.74 -57.20 39.39
N LEU A 363 29.61 -55.87 39.31
CA LEU A 363 28.80 -55.16 38.33
C LEU A 363 29.57 -54.79 37.05
N VAL A 364 30.89 -55.04 36.97
CA VAL A 364 31.71 -54.67 35.80
C VAL A 364 31.14 -55.23 34.50
N LYS A 365 30.67 -56.49 34.50
CA LYS A 365 30.07 -57.11 33.30
C LYS A 365 28.79 -56.41 32.87
N VAL A 366 27.98 -55.94 33.84
CA VAL A 366 26.74 -55.20 33.59
C VAL A 366 27.06 -53.80 33.05
N ALA A 367 28.06 -53.12 33.62
CA ALA A 367 28.53 -51.81 33.16
C ALA A 367 29.04 -51.86 31.71
N ILE A 368 29.82 -52.89 31.36
CA ILE A 368 30.29 -53.10 29.98
C ILE A 368 29.11 -53.34 29.03
N ALA A 369 28.16 -54.20 29.40
CA ALA A 369 26.98 -54.48 28.57
C ALA A 369 26.11 -53.22 28.36
N ALA A 370 25.88 -52.43 29.41
CA ALA A 370 25.15 -51.18 29.33
C ALA A 370 25.85 -50.15 28.44
N SER A 371 27.19 -50.05 28.54
CA SER A 371 27.99 -49.15 27.69
C SER A 371 27.91 -49.55 26.22
N ALA A 372 28.00 -50.86 25.92
CA ALA A 372 27.86 -51.37 24.56
C ALA A 372 26.47 -51.05 23.97
N ALA A 373 25.41 -51.22 24.78
CA ALA A 373 24.05 -50.87 24.36
C ALA A 373 23.89 -49.37 24.08
N ALA A 374 24.45 -48.51 24.94
CA ALA A 374 24.42 -47.06 24.75
C ALA A 374 25.15 -46.64 23.46
N VAL A 375 26.32 -47.22 23.17
CA VAL A 375 27.07 -46.95 21.93
C VAL A 375 26.27 -47.37 20.68
N VAL A 376 25.58 -48.51 20.72
CA VAL A 376 24.71 -48.94 19.62
C VAL A 376 23.56 -47.98 19.43
N LEU A 377 22.91 -47.53 20.52
CA LEU A 377 21.81 -46.55 20.44
C LEU A 377 22.27 -45.21 19.88
N VAL A 378 23.47 -44.72 20.24
CA VAL A 378 24.06 -43.53 19.63
C VAL A 378 24.25 -43.71 18.13
N GLY A 379 24.75 -44.86 17.68
CA GLY A 379 24.92 -45.15 16.25
C GLY A 379 23.58 -45.22 15.49
N VAL A 380 22.58 -45.88 16.07
CA VAL A 380 21.23 -45.98 15.48
C VAL A 380 20.56 -44.62 15.41
N TRP A 381 20.62 -43.84 16.50
CA TRP A 381 20.03 -42.52 16.56
C TRP A 381 20.70 -41.58 15.55
N TRP A 382 22.04 -41.55 15.50
CA TRP A 382 22.79 -40.74 14.53
C TRP A 382 22.43 -41.09 13.08
N ALA A 383 22.26 -42.38 12.78
CA ALA A 383 21.94 -42.84 11.43
C ALA A 383 20.51 -42.49 10.98
N LEU A 384 19.56 -42.42 11.91
CA LEU A 384 18.14 -42.23 11.59
C LEU A 384 17.63 -40.81 11.83
N CYS A 385 18.21 -40.09 12.77
CA CYS A 385 17.65 -38.88 13.37
C CYS A 385 18.69 -37.76 13.56
N GLY A 386 19.90 -37.91 13.04
CA GLY A 386 21.02 -37.01 13.32
C GLY A 386 20.88 -35.64 12.66
N ASP A 387 20.20 -34.70 13.32
CA ASP A 387 20.32 -33.27 13.06
C ASP A 387 21.37 -32.62 13.99
N GLN A 388 22.00 -31.53 13.53
CA GLN A 388 23.01 -30.79 14.29
C GLN A 388 22.42 -30.21 15.59
N CYS A 389 21.19 -29.70 15.53
CA CYS A 389 20.54 -29.11 16.70
C CYS A 389 20.12 -30.16 17.73
N ASP A 390 19.63 -31.31 17.28
CA ASP A 390 19.30 -32.43 18.17
C ASP A 390 20.56 -33.05 18.80
N TRP A 391 21.67 -33.11 18.07
CA TRP A 391 22.94 -33.56 18.65
C TRP A 391 23.41 -32.62 19.75
N LEU A 392 23.36 -31.31 19.52
CA LEU A 392 23.69 -30.31 20.56
C LEU A 392 22.78 -30.46 21.77
N LEU A 393 21.49 -30.69 21.55
CA LEU A 393 20.53 -30.96 22.61
C LEU A 393 20.93 -32.18 23.45
N ILE A 394 21.15 -33.34 22.83
CA ILE A 394 21.59 -34.56 23.55
C ILE A 394 22.93 -34.31 24.26
N SER A 395 23.83 -33.59 23.61
CA SER A 395 25.20 -33.37 24.10
C SER A 395 25.25 -32.59 25.40
N TRP A 396 24.30 -31.70 25.70
CA TRP A 396 24.26 -31.02 27.01
C TRP A 396 23.46 -31.80 28.06
N GLN A 397 22.38 -32.48 27.65
CA GLN A 397 21.50 -33.23 28.55
C GLN A 397 22.23 -34.39 29.24
N VAL A 398 22.98 -35.18 28.47
CA VAL A 398 23.72 -36.35 28.96
C VAL A 398 24.78 -35.99 30.02
N PRO A 399 25.75 -35.08 29.77
CA PRO A 399 26.73 -34.70 30.78
C PRO A 399 26.12 -33.98 31.97
N LEU A 400 25.00 -33.26 31.82
CA LEU A 400 24.32 -32.66 32.96
C LEU A 400 23.80 -33.74 33.92
N ILE A 401 23.09 -34.75 33.39
CA ILE A 401 22.57 -35.86 34.19
C ILE A 401 23.71 -36.64 34.84
N ILE A 402 24.74 -37.00 34.06
CA ILE A 402 25.92 -37.72 34.57
C ILE A 402 26.65 -36.90 35.64
N GLY A 403 26.80 -35.60 35.43
CA GLY A 403 27.43 -34.67 36.36
C GLY A 403 26.68 -34.60 37.69
N ILE A 404 25.34 -34.46 37.65
CA ILE A 404 24.50 -34.47 38.85
C ILE A 404 24.63 -35.79 39.62
N VAL A 405 24.59 -36.93 38.93
CA VAL A 405 24.75 -38.25 39.55
C VAL A 405 26.15 -38.41 40.18
N ALA A 406 27.20 -37.94 39.51
CA ALA A 406 28.56 -37.95 40.04
C ALA A 406 28.68 -37.10 41.32
N LEU A 407 28.10 -35.90 41.33
CA LEU A 407 28.07 -35.01 42.50
C LEU A 407 27.29 -35.64 43.66
N PHE A 408 26.20 -36.36 43.39
CA PHE A 408 25.44 -37.07 44.41
C PHE A 408 26.26 -38.18 45.09
N LEU A 409 27.08 -38.89 44.31
CA LEU A 409 27.94 -39.98 44.78
C LEU A 409 29.28 -39.51 45.37
N ALA A 410 29.65 -38.23 45.23
CA ALA A 410 30.92 -37.69 45.71
C ALA A 410 31.21 -37.97 47.22
N PRO A 411 30.22 -37.95 48.14
CA PRO A 411 30.47 -38.27 49.55
C PRO A 411 30.75 -39.76 49.83
N CYS A 412 30.50 -40.66 48.86
CA CYS A 412 30.70 -42.11 48.99
C CYS A 412 32.18 -42.55 48.88
N SER A 413 33.10 -41.85 49.55
CA SER A 413 34.56 -42.12 49.53
C SER A 413 35.27 -41.88 48.18
N CYS A 414 34.60 -41.28 47.21
CA CYS A 414 35.13 -40.97 45.88
C CYS A 414 35.25 -39.46 45.64
N THR A 415 36.17 -38.80 46.35
CA THR A 415 36.35 -37.35 46.26
C THR A 415 36.65 -36.86 44.84
N TRP A 416 37.22 -37.70 43.98
CA TRP A 416 37.48 -37.35 42.58
C TRP A 416 36.19 -37.13 41.76
N LEU A 417 35.07 -37.76 42.15
CA LEU A 417 33.76 -37.55 41.51
C LEU A 417 33.23 -36.14 41.71
N LEU A 418 33.64 -35.43 42.78
CA LEU A 418 33.29 -34.03 42.98
C LEU A 418 33.78 -33.19 41.79
N TRP A 419 35.07 -33.33 41.45
CA TRP A 419 35.69 -32.57 40.37
C TRP A 419 35.22 -33.02 38.99
N ALA A 420 35.05 -34.34 38.79
CA ALA A 420 34.50 -34.86 37.55
C ALA A 420 33.06 -34.40 37.34
N GLY A 421 32.22 -34.44 38.38
CA GLY A 421 30.84 -33.97 38.35
C GLY A 421 30.73 -32.48 38.06
N LEU A 422 31.51 -31.64 38.74
CA LEU A 422 31.55 -30.19 38.46
C LEU A 422 32.00 -29.90 37.02
N GLY A 423 33.02 -30.62 36.53
CA GLY A 423 33.49 -30.47 35.15
C GLY A 423 32.42 -30.82 34.10
N LEU A 424 31.67 -31.90 34.32
CA LEU A 424 30.57 -32.31 33.43
C LEU A 424 29.39 -31.33 33.45
N VAL A 425 29.04 -30.77 34.62
CA VAL A 425 28.01 -29.73 34.72
C VAL A 425 28.44 -28.48 33.95
N LEU A 426 29.70 -28.05 34.10
CA LEU A 426 30.22 -26.90 33.33
C LEU A 426 30.22 -27.15 31.83
N LEU A 427 30.61 -28.35 31.39
CA LEU A 427 30.54 -28.74 29.98
C LEU A 427 29.10 -28.68 29.46
N ALA A 428 28.15 -29.25 30.19
CA ALA A 428 26.75 -29.19 29.84
C ALA A 428 26.21 -27.75 29.73
N MET A 429 26.64 -26.85 30.62
CA MET A 429 26.24 -25.44 30.52
C MET A 429 26.77 -24.79 29.23
N VAL A 430 28.01 -25.08 28.84
CA VAL A 430 28.57 -24.57 27.57
C VAL A 430 27.79 -25.10 26.38
N ASP A 431 27.53 -26.40 26.33
CA ASP A 431 26.78 -27.03 25.23
C ASP A 431 25.32 -26.55 25.17
N PHE A 432 24.69 -26.28 26.32
CA PHE A 432 23.36 -25.68 26.40
C PHE A 432 23.34 -24.28 25.79
N PHE A 433 24.32 -23.41 26.12
CA PHE A 433 24.40 -22.09 25.51
C PHE A 433 24.71 -22.14 24.01
N LEU A 434 25.53 -23.09 23.57
CA LEU A 434 25.78 -23.33 22.14
C LEU A 434 24.50 -23.80 21.41
N TRP A 435 23.67 -24.60 22.06
CA TRP A 435 22.37 -24.98 21.54
C TRP A 435 21.41 -23.79 21.45
N LEU A 436 21.35 -22.95 22.49
CA LEU A 436 20.53 -21.72 22.45
C LEU A 436 20.95 -20.76 21.34
N ASP A 437 22.25 -20.57 21.15
CA ASP A 437 22.81 -19.65 20.16
C ASP A 437 22.61 -20.14 18.71
N LYS A 438 22.80 -21.44 18.47
CA LYS A 438 22.74 -22.00 17.11
C LYS A 438 21.36 -22.42 16.64
N CYS A 439 20.50 -22.83 17.57
CA CYS A 439 19.22 -23.46 17.24
C CYS A 439 18.03 -22.56 17.56
N GLU A 440 18.26 -21.39 18.15
CA GLU A 440 17.27 -20.35 18.47
C GLU A 440 15.92 -20.93 18.95
N PRO A 441 15.92 -21.85 19.93
CA PRO A 441 14.71 -22.53 20.34
C PRO A 441 13.72 -21.55 20.97
N SER A 442 12.42 -21.79 20.74
CA SER A 442 11.37 -21.03 21.39
C SER A 442 11.49 -21.13 22.93
N ARG A 443 11.04 -20.09 23.64
CA ARG A 443 11.10 -20.05 25.11
C ARG A 443 10.42 -21.26 25.75
N CYS A 444 9.30 -21.69 25.19
CA CYS A 444 8.60 -22.87 25.68
C CYS A 444 9.42 -24.15 25.49
N LYS A 445 10.06 -24.31 24.32
CA LYS A 445 10.93 -25.45 24.05
C LYS A 445 12.10 -25.54 25.03
N ILE A 446 12.68 -24.39 25.41
CA ILE A 446 13.76 -24.34 26.42
C ILE A 446 13.27 -24.86 27.78
N VAL A 447 12.10 -24.39 28.25
CA VAL A 447 11.51 -24.80 29.53
C VAL A 447 11.19 -26.30 29.53
N GLN A 448 10.61 -26.80 28.44
CA GLN A 448 10.25 -28.21 28.29
C GLN A 448 11.49 -29.13 28.34
N GLU A 449 12.57 -28.77 27.64
CA GLU A 449 13.79 -29.60 27.63
C GLU A 449 14.54 -29.54 28.97
N LEU A 450 14.53 -28.40 29.67
CA LEU A 450 15.03 -28.32 31.05
C LEU A 450 14.20 -29.19 31.99
N LEU A 451 12.87 -29.12 31.90
CA LEU A 451 11.99 -29.95 32.72
C LEU A 451 12.25 -31.44 32.48
N PHE A 452 12.39 -31.87 31.22
CA PHE A 452 12.71 -33.25 30.87
C PHE A 452 14.00 -33.73 31.55
N VAL A 453 15.07 -32.93 31.51
CA VAL A 453 16.35 -33.32 32.13
C VAL A 453 16.24 -33.44 33.65
N PHE A 454 15.60 -32.48 34.32
CA PHE A 454 15.50 -32.51 35.77
C PHE A 454 14.47 -33.54 36.26
N ALA A 455 13.28 -33.59 35.68
CA ALA A 455 12.18 -34.45 36.10
C ALA A 455 12.38 -35.92 35.68
N THR A 456 12.78 -36.18 34.43
CA THR A 456 12.93 -37.55 33.92
C THR A 456 14.36 -38.06 34.09
N GLY A 457 15.37 -37.22 33.85
CA GLY A 457 16.76 -37.63 33.99
C GLY A 457 17.22 -37.69 35.44
N ALA A 458 17.33 -36.52 36.08
CA ALA A 458 17.99 -36.37 37.36
C ALA A 458 17.20 -37.01 38.52
N VAL A 459 15.89 -36.77 38.63
CA VAL A 459 15.06 -37.36 39.70
C VAL A 459 15.04 -38.89 39.61
N THR A 460 14.80 -39.47 38.43
CA THR A 460 14.78 -40.94 38.26
C THR A 460 16.14 -41.56 38.54
N ALA A 461 17.23 -40.93 38.12
CA ALA A 461 18.56 -41.39 38.44
C ALA A 461 18.80 -41.35 39.97
N LEU A 462 18.57 -40.22 40.62
CA LEU A 462 18.85 -40.03 42.05
C LEU A 462 18.00 -40.93 42.95
N THR A 463 16.71 -41.09 42.65
CA THR A 463 15.82 -42.02 43.38
C THR A 463 16.29 -43.46 43.25
N SER A 464 16.75 -43.86 42.06
CA SER A 464 17.34 -45.18 41.85
C SER A 464 18.65 -45.33 42.64
N VAL A 465 19.53 -44.32 42.61
CA VAL A 465 20.83 -44.36 43.29
C VAL A 465 20.67 -44.42 44.81
N ALA A 466 19.75 -43.65 45.40
CA ALA A 466 19.51 -43.60 46.83
C ALA A 466 19.21 -44.99 47.42
N ASN A 467 18.58 -45.88 46.64
CA ASN A 467 18.31 -47.27 47.04
C ASN A 467 19.58 -48.15 47.09
N TYR A 468 20.62 -47.81 46.34
CA TYR A 468 21.86 -48.61 46.22
C TYR A 468 23.05 -48.01 46.96
N ALA A 469 23.06 -46.70 47.21
CA ALA A 469 24.17 -45.98 47.83
C ALA A 469 23.65 -45.05 48.96
N PRO A 470 23.54 -45.54 50.20
CA PRO A 470 23.03 -44.76 51.33
C PRO A 470 23.98 -43.63 51.79
N CYS A 471 25.14 -43.49 51.16
CA CYS A 471 26.12 -42.43 51.39
C CYS A 471 25.90 -41.20 50.49
N GLY A 472 24.80 -41.15 49.74
CA GLY A 472 24.46 -40.03 48.86
C GLY A 472 24.22 -38.71 49.60
N ASN A 473 24.32 -37.61 48.87
CA ASN A 473 24.01 -36.28 49.40
C ASN A 473 22.50 -35.98 49.29
N ASP A 474 21.74 -36.24 50.37
CA ASP A 474 20.30 -35.98 50.42
C ASP A 474 19.94 -34.52 50.09
N THR A 475 20.79 -33.56 50.48
CA THR A 475 20.57 -32.13 50.16
C THR A 475 20.57 -31.86 48.66
N LEU A 476 21.37 -32.59 47.88
CA LEU A 476 21.39 -32.43 46.42
C LEU A 476 20.14 -33.04 45.79
N ALA A 477 19.64 -34.16 46.32
CA ALA A 477 18.41 -34.79 45.85
C ALA A 477 17.19 -33.88 46.06
N ASP A 478 17.09 -33.25 47.24
CA ASP A 478 16.04 -32.27 47.52
C ASP A 478 16.12 -31.07 46.56
N TRP A 479 17.32 -30.55 46.30
CA TRP A 479 17.53 -29.43 45.37
C TRP A 479 17.06 -29.74 43.95
N VAL A 480 17.37 -30.94 43.45
CA VAL A 480 16.95 -31.39 42.12
C VAL A 480 15.42 -31.53 42.06
N ALA A 481 14.80 -32.09 43.10
CA ALA A 481 13.34 -32.21 43.18
C ALA A 481 12.64 -30.84 43.21
N TYR A 482 13.15 -29.88 43.99
CA TYR A 482 12.61 -28.51 44.01
C TYR A 482 12.76 -27.79 42.66
N THR A 483 13.90 -27.98 41.99
CA THR A 483 14.15 -27.38 40.68
C THR A 483 13.19 -27.95 39.63
N ALA A 484 12.96 -29.26 39.62
CA ALA A 484 11.99 -29.90 38.73
C ALA A 484 10.56 -29.38 38.99
N ALA A 485 10.15 -29.27 40.25
CA ALA A 485 8.84 -28.74 40.61
C ALA A 485 8.64 -27.27 40.19
N ALA A 486 9.68 -26.44 40.33
CA ALA A 486 9.65 -25.04 39.89
C ALA A 486 9.52 -24.90 38.37
N LEU A 487 10.25 -25.72 37.60
CA LEU A 487 10.18 -25.73 36.13
C LEU A 487 8.79 -26.16 35.64
N ALA A 488 8.19 -27.19 36.27
CA ALA A 488 6.83 -27.63 35.94
C ALA A 488 5.79 -26.52 36.18
N ALA A 489 5.96 -25.73 37.25
CA ALA A 489 5.08 -24.59 37.51
C ALA A 489 5.23 -23.46 36.47
N ILE A 490 6.45 -23.23 35.96
CA ILE A 490 6.71 -22.23 34.91
C ILE A 490 6.09 -22.65 33.59
N GLU A 491 6.17 -23.94 33.22
CA GLU A 491 5.56 -24.47 31.99
C GLU A 491 4.04 -24.21 31.95
N VAL A 492 3.34 -24.49 33.06
CA VAL A 492 1.87 -24.30 33.17
C VAL A 492 1.47 -22.82 33.03
N ILE A 493 2.34 -21.88 33.41
CA ILE A 493 2.02 -20.44 33.41
C ILE A 493 2.48 -19.77 32.10
N GLY A 494 3.61 -20.20 31.53
CA GLY A 494 4.30 -19.45 30.48
C GLY A 494 4.16 -20.00 29.06
N CYS A 495 3.61 -21.20 28.88
CA CYS A 495 3.47 -21.83 27.56
C CYS A 495 2.01 -21.94 27.08
N GLY A 496 1.03 -21.43 27.83
CA GLY A 496 -0.40 -21.59 27.53
C GLY A 496 -1.09 -20.36 26.94
N GLU A 497 -0.38 -19.25 26.74
CA GLU A 497 -0.94 -17.97 26.26
C GLU A 497 -0.29 -17.43 24.98
N ASP A 498 0.71 -18.13 24.42
CA ASP A 498 1.18 -17.95 23.05
C ASP A 498 0.47 -18.97 22.15
#